data_AF-A0A956BZS9-F1
#
_entry.id   AF-A0A956BZS9-F1
#
_cell.length_a   1.000
_cell.length_b   1.000
_cell.length_c   1.000
_cell.angle_alpha   90.00
_cell.angle_beta   90.00
_cell.angle_gamma   90.00
#
_symmetry.space_group_name_H-M   'P 1'
#
loop_
_entity.id
_entity.type
_entity.pdbx_description
1 polymer ?
#
loop_
_entity_poly.entity_id
_entity_poly.type
_entity_poly.pdbx_seq_one_letter_code
_entity_poly.pdbx_strand_id
1 'polypeptide(L)'
;MSSDDSNSPPSKKEPGAGTGEPHREGPVDPRDAARRRVLRYVGMAAAMPAALMAVLIIVFVVRNQWAHREEACPFTESSRRAVEDGIVVVEEVRRCLPDIEERRWVLERAGKPRRTIGQRRLNAPLYAPDRYRWKAEMVEGFVHLTIQNDGIDPARFREDPPPDRE
;
A
#
# COMPACT_ATOMS: atom_id res chain seq x y z
N MET A 1 -22.81 35.32 -5.25
CA MET A 1 -22.20 35.11 -6.58
C MET A 1 -22.90 33.91 -7.18
N SER A 2 -23.90 34.21 -8.00
CA SER A 2 -24.71 33.25 -8.75
C SER A 2 -23.96 32.80 -9.99
N SER A 3 -23.97 31.50 -10.26
CA SER A 3 -23.65 30.96 -11.57
C SER A 3 -24.73 29.94 -11.91
N ASP A 4 -25.75 30.45 -12.61
CA ASP A 4 -26.77 29.67 -13.31
C ASP A 4 -26.14 29.13 -14.61
N ASP A 5 -25.73 27.86 -14.63
CA ASP A 5 -25.31 27.22 -15.87
C ASP A 5 -26.51 26.53 -16.55
N SER A 6 -26.95 27.20 -17.62
CA SER A 6 -28.03 26.82 -18.53
C SER A 6 -27.77 25.48 -19.21
N ASN A 7 -28.55 24.47 -18.85
CA ASN A 7 -28.55 23.16 -19.46
C ASN A 7 -29.43 23.18 -20.74
N SER A 8 -28.82 23.40 -21.90
CA SER A 8 -29.51 23.29 -23.20
C SER A 8 -29.64 21.82 -23.62
N PRO A 9 -30.84 21.36 -24.04
CA PRO A 9 -31.03 19.99 -24.50
C PRO A 9 -30.40 19.79 -25.89
N PRO A 10 -29.74 18.65 -26.16
CA PRO A 10 -29.18 18.37 -27.48
C PRO A 10 -30.28 18.15 -28.51
N SER A 11 -30.15 18.87 -29.63
CA SER A 11 -31.03 18.82 -30.80
C SER A 11 -31.10 17.40 -31.37
N LYS A 12 -32.31 16.83 -31.36
CA LYS A 12 -32.66 15.52 -31.91
C LYS A 12 -32.50 15.58 -33.44
N LYS A 13 -31.40 15.05 -33.97
CA LYS A 13 -31.14 14.93 -35.41
C LYS A 13 -31.89 13.70 -35.92
N GLU A 14 -32.85 13.91 -36.82
CA GLU A 14 -33.61 12.84 -37.46
C GLU A 14 -32.67 11.89 -38.25
N PRO A 15 -32.89 10.55 -38.17
CA PRO A 15 -32.17 9.61 -39.00
C PRO A 15 -32.72 9.70 -40.42
N GLY A 16 -31.96 10.34 -41.31
CA GLY A 16 -32.19 10.28 -42.75
C GLY A 16 -32.17 8.82 -43.20
N ALA A 17 -33.29 8.36 -43.74
CA ALA A 17 -33.42 7.08 -44.41
C ALA A 17 -32.56 7.10 -45.68
N GLY A 18 -31.27 6.79 -45.51
CA GLY A 18 -30.36 6.51 -46.61
C GLY A 18 -30.69 5.14 -47.17
N THR A 19 -31.27 5.12 -48.37
CA THR A 19 -31.44 3.94 -49.21
C THR A 19 -30.05 3.41 -49.57
N GLY A 20 -29.48 2.59 -48.69
CA GLY A 20 -28.19 1.94 -48.92
C GLY A 20 -28.34 0.93 -50.05
N GLU A 21 -27.87 1.29 -51.24
CA GLU A 21 -27.57 0.31 -52.27
C GLU A 21 -26.66 -0.77 -51.67
N PRO A 22 -26.96 -2.07 -51.87
CA PRO A 22 -26.08 -3.13 -51.41
C PRO A 22 -24.77 -2.99 -52.20
N HIS A 23 -23.75 -2.41 -51.56
CA HIS A 23 -22.39 -2.41 -52.06
C HIS A 23 -22.01 -3.87 -52.28
N ARG A 24 -22.01 -4.27 -53.54
CA ARG A 24 -21.66 -5.63 -53.99
C ARG A 24 -20.18 -5.81 -53.68
N GLU A 25 -19.89 -6.46 -52.55
CA GLU A 25 -18.52 -6.86 -52.18
C GLU A 25 -17.99 -7.71 -53.33
N GLY A 26 -17.02 -7.17 -54.08
CA GLY A 26 -16.29 -7.92 -55.10
C GLY A 26 -15.58 -9.11 -54.46
N PRO A 27 -15.28 -10.16 -55.24
CA PRO A 27 -14.62 -11.36 -54.72
C PRO A 27 -13.32 -10.97 -54.01
N VAL A 28 -13.26 -11.22 -52.70
CA VAL A 28 -12.10 -10.93 -51.86
C VAL A 28 -10.93 -11.78 -52.36
N ASP A 29 -9.85 -11.13 -52.78
CA ASP A 29 -8.62 -11.83 -53.20
C ASP A 29 -8.12 -12.70 -52.04
N PRO A 30 -7.95 -14.02 -52.23
CA PRO A 30 -7.45 -14.92 -51.19
C PRO A 30 -6.08 -14.48 -50.60
N ARG A 31 -5.29 -13.71 -51.35
CA ARG A 31 -4.01 -13.13 -50.88
C ARG A 31 -4.20 -12.05 -49.82
N ASP A 32 -5.26 -11.23 -49.94
CA ASP A 32 -5.58 -10.22 -48.94
C ASP A 32 -6.09 -10.84 -47.63
N ALA A 33 -6.84 -11.94 -47.73
CA ALA A 33 -7.29 -12.71 -46.57
C ALA A 33 -6.13 -13.37 -45.81
N ALA A 34 -5.09 -13.83 -46.52
CA ALA A 34 -3.87 -14.38 -45.91
C ALA A 34 -3.04 -13.28 -45.24
N ARG A 35 -2.83 -12.13 -45.91
CA ARG A 35 -2.08 -10.99 -45.38
C ARG A 35 -2.71 -10.40 -44.11
N ARG A 36 -4.04 -10.28 -44.05
CA ARG A 36 -4.76 -9.84 -42.85
C ARG A 36 -4.58 -10.79 -41.67
N ARG A 37 -4.56 -12.11 -41.91
CA ARG A 37 -4.29 -13.11 -40.86
C ARG A 37 -2.88 -12.95 -40.31
N VAL A 38 -1.87 -12.84 -41.19
CA VAL A 38 -0.47 -12.62 -40.77
C VAL A 38 -0.33 -11.33 -39.95
N LEU A 39 -0.90 -10.22 -40.42
CA LEU A 39 -0.86 -8.94 -39.69
C LEU A 39 -1.52 -9.03 -38.31
N ARG A 40 -2.63 -9.78 -38.17
CA ARG A 40 -3.27 -10.01 -36.87
C ARG A 40 -2.37 -10.81 -35.92
N TYR A 41 -1.74 -11.88 -36.39
CA TYR A 41 -0.83 -12.67 -35.56
C TYR A 41 0.42 -11.87 -35.16
N VAL A 42 0.99 -11.09 -36.08
CA VAL A 42 2.12 -10.20 -35.80
C VAL A 42 1.72 -9.14 -34.77
N GLY A 43 0.54 -8.51 -34.94
CA GLY A 43 0.02 -7.54 -33.96
C GLY A 43 -0.22 -8.16 -32.58
N MET A 44 -0.76 -9.37 -32.53
CA MET A 44 -0.99 -10.10 -31.27
C MET A 44 0.34 -10.50 -30.60
N ALA A 45 1.29 -11.00 -31.37
CA ALA A 45 2.62 -11.36 -30.88
C ALA A 45 3.40 -10.14 -30.38
N ALA A 46 3.24 -8.97 -31.01
CA ALA A 46 3.84 -7.72 -30.56
C ALA A 46 3.17 -7.17 -29.28
N ALA A 47 1.86 -7.35 -29.11
CA ALA A 47 1.12 -6.87 -27.94
C ALA A 47 1.23 -7.81 -26.72
N MET A 48 1.47 -9.10 -26.93
CA MET A 48 1.51 -10.12 -25.87
C MET A 48 2.55 -9.80 -24.77
N PRO A 49 3.80 -9.39 -25.06
CA PRO A 49 4.77 -9.05 -24.02
C PRO A 49 4.29 -7.91 -23.12
N ALA A 50 3.69 -6.87 -23.69
CA ALA A 50 3.16 -5.73 -22.92
C ALA A 50 2.01 -6.16 -22.01
N ALA A 51 1.09 -6.98 -22.52
CA ALA A 51 -0.01 -7.54 -21.74
C ALA A 51 0.51 -8.44 -20.59
N LEU A 52 1.49 -9.30 -20.88
CA LEU A 52 2.12 -10.16 -19.88
C LEU A 52 2.81 -9.33 -18.79
N MET A 53 3.57 -8.29 -19.17
CA MET A 53 4.22 -7.39 -18.23
C MET A 53 3.21 -6.67 -17.34
N ALA A 54 2.09 -6.18 -17.89
CA ALA A 54 1.04 -5.56 -17.10
C ALA A 54 0.45 -6.54 -16.07
N VAL A 55 0.20 -7.80 -16.45
CA VAL A 55 -0.27 -8.84 -15.52
C VAL A 55 0.74 -9.09 -14.42
N LEU A 56 2.04 -9.22 -14.75
CA LEU A 56 3.10 -9.43 -13.75
C LEU A 56 3.18 -8.27 -12.76
N ILE A 57 3.06 -7.02 -13.22
CA ILE A 57 3.02 -5.84 -12.37
C ILE A 57 1.82 -5.89 -11.43
N ILE A 58 0.63 -6.23 -11.93
CA ILE A 58 -0.58 -6.34 -11.10
C ILE A 58 -0.39 -7.41 -10.03
N VAL A 59 0.09 -8.60 -10.40
CA VAL A 59 0.36 -9.69 -9.45
C VAL A 59 1.37 -9.25 -8.38
N PHE A 60 2.42 -8.55 -8.78
CA PHE A 60 3.42 -8.02 -7.87
C PHE A 60 2.82 -6.99 -6.89
N VAL A 61 2.00 -6.06 -7.38
CA VAL A 61 1.34 -5.04 -6.55
C VAL A 61 0.38 -5.69 -5.55
N VAL A 62 -0.47 -6.62 -6.01
CA VAL A 62 -1.44 -7.31 -5.15
C VAL A 62 -0.72 -8.09 -4.05
N ARG A 63 0.34 -8.83 -4.41
CA ARG A 63 1.15 -9.59 -3.44
C ARG A 63 1.80 -8.67 -2.39
N ASN A 64 2.33 -7.52 -2.81
CA ASN A 64 2.92 -6.55 -1.87
C ASN A 64 1.88 -5.91 -0.96
N GLN A 65 0.70 -5.56 -1.48
CA GLN A 65 -0.38 -5.01 -0.65
C GLN A 65 -0.86 -6.02 0.39
N TRP A 66 -0.97 -7.30 0.02
CA TRP A 66 -1.30 -8.37 0.95
C TRP A 66 -0.25 -8.54 2.05
N ALA A 67 1.04 -8.44 1.70
CA ALA A 67 2.13 -8.50 2.68
C ALA A 67 2.07 -7.37 3.73
N HIS A 68 1.30 -6.30 3.51
CA HIS A 68 1.14 -5.21 4.48
C HIS A 68 -0.09 -5.33 5.37
N ARG A 69 -0.97 -6.32 5.13
CA ARG A 69 -2.14 -6.56 5.99
C ARG A 69 -1.70 -7.23 7.29
N GLU A 70 -2.12 -6.68 8.42
CA GLU A 70 -1.82 -7.25 9.75
C GLU A 70 -2.40 -8.66 9.93
N GLU A 71 -3.53 -8.98 9.28
CA GLU A 71 -4.11 -10.33 9.29
C GLU A 71 -3.20 -11.39 8.65
N ALA A 72 -2.51 -11.03 7.55
CA ALA A 72 -1.64 -11.94 6.82
C ALA A 72 -0.23 -12.01 7.43
N CYS A 73 0.19 -10.95 8.13
CA CYS A 73 1.49 -10.81 8.75
C CYS A 73 1.32 -10.09 10.11
N PRO A 74 0.92 -10.84 11.15
CA PRO A 74 0.65 -10.27 12.45
C PRO A 74 1.93 -9.88 13.17
N PHE A 75 1.82 -8.90 14.05
CA PHE A 75 2.87 -8.56 14.99
C PHE A 75 3.01 -9.63 16.08
N THR A 76 4.24 -9.91 16.48
CA THR A 76 4.56 -10.80 17.60
C THR A 76 5.35 -10.04 18.67
N GLU A 77 5.13 -10.36 19.94
CA GLU A 77 5.89 -9.75 21.05
C GLU A 77 7.37 -10.15 20.94
N SER A 78 8.25 -9.13 20.88
CA SER A 78 9.71 -9.28 20.79
C SER A 78 10.36 -9.04 22.15
N SER A 79 9.97 -7.96 22.83
CA SER A 79 10.46 -7.66 24.16
C SER A 79 9.45 -6.85 24.97
N ARG A 80 9.55 -6.94 26.29
CA ARG A 80 8.65 -6.29 27.24
C ARG A 80 9.49 -5.61 28.32
N ARG A 81 9.16 -4.35 28.64
CA ARG A 81 9.87 -3.59 29.69
C ARG A 81 8.89 -2.84 30.57
N ALA A 82 8.97 -3.09 31.86
CA ALA A 82 8.31 -2.25 32.86
C ALA A 82 9.02 -0.88 32.90
N VAL A 83 8.23 0.19 32.90
CA VAL A 83 8.74 1.56 33.02
C VAL A 83 8.51 2.09 34.44
N GLU A 84 7.34 1.79 34.99
CA GLU A 84 6.91 2.11 36.36
C GLU A 84 5.80 1.11 36.76
N ASP A 85 5.36 1.14 38.01
CA ASP A 85 4.29 0.27 38.51
C ASP A 85 3.01 0.40 37.68
N GLY A 86 2.59 -0.71 37.07
CA GLY A 86 1.41 -0.76 36.21
C GLY A 86 1.57 -0.12 34.83
N ILE A 87 2.81 0.24 34.44
CA ILE A 87 3.15 0.78 33.11
C ILE A 87 4.19 -0.11 32.44
N VAL A 88 3.83 -0.70 31.31
CA VAL A 88 4.70 -1.58 30.52
C VAL A 88 4.73 -1.11 29.07
N VAL A 89 5.92 -1.12 28.47
CA VAL A 89 6.09 -0.95 27.03
C VAL A 89 6.47 -2.29 26.41
N VAL A 90 5.65 -2.74 25.47
CA VAL A 90 5.83 -3.96 24.70
C VAL A 90 6.32 -3.60 23.32
N GLU A 91 7.48 -4.08 22.95
CA GLU A 91 7.96 -4.06 21.58
C GLU A 91 7.39 -5.27 20.84
N GLU A 92 6.71 -5.01 19.73
CA GLU A 92 6.20 -6.03 18.84
C GLU A 92 6.89 -5.91 17.47
N VAL A 93 7.15 -7.04 16.82
CA VAL A 93 7.90 -7.14 15.56
C VAL A 93 7.09 -7.91 14.53
N ARG A 94 7.27 -7.56 13.25
CA ARG A 94 6.89 -8.41 12.12
C ARG A 94 7.87 -8.27 10.97
N ARG A 95 7.97 -9.32 10.15
CA ARG A 95 8.79 -9.34 8.94
C ARG A 95 8.00 -9.94 7.77
N CYS A 96 7.32 -9.06 7.03
CA CYS A 96 6.45 -9.48 5.93
C CYS A 96 7.19 -9.51 4.58
N LEU A 97 8.29 -8.78 4.48
CA LEU A 97 9.21 -8.82 3.35
C LEU A 97 10.60 -9.24 3.86
N PRO A 98 11.41 -9.96 3.06
CA PRO A 98 12.67 -10.54 3.52
C PRO A 98 13.62 -9.51 4.15
N ASP A 99 13.73 -8.34 3.53
CA ASP A 99 14.70 -7.32 3.92
C ASP A 99 14.11 -6.26 4.84
N ILE A 100 12.80 -6.25 5.06
CA ILE A 100 12.12 -5.19 5.80
C ILE A 100 11.50 -5.74 7.08
N GLU A 101 11.92 -5.16 8.20
CA GLU A 101 11.36 -5.43 9.50
C GLU A 101 10.62 -4.20 10.01
N GLU A 102 9.47 -4.46 10.62
CA GLU A 102 8.63 -3.44 11.19
C GLU A 102 8.47 -3.71 12.67
N ARG A 103 8.77 -2.69 13.47
CA ARG A 103 8.63 -2.71 14.92
C ARG A 103 7.63 -1.66 15.33
N ARG A 104 6.78 -2.00 16.30
CA ARG A 104 5.91 -1.05 17.00
C ARG A 104 6.10 -1.21 18.50
N TRP A 105 5.93 -0.11 19.21
CA TRP A 105 6.03 -0.09 20.67
C TRP A 105 4.66 0.28 21.23
N VAL A 106 4.10 -0.64 21.99
CA VAL A 106 2.75 -0.59 22.53
C VAL A 106 2.83 -0.36 24.02
N LEU A 107 2.13 0.65 24.50
CA LEU A 107 1.96 0.99 25.90
C LEU A 107 0.81 0.18 26.50
N GLU A 108 1.07 -0.44 27.65
CA GLU A 108 0.09 -1.09 28.51
C GLU A 108 0.06 -0.33 29.84
N ARG A 109 -1.09 0.25 30.18
CA ARG A 109 -1.35 0.90 31.48
C ARG A 109 -2.47 0.14 32.19
N ALA A 110 -2.34 -0.04 33.50
CA ALA A 110 -3.37 -0.71 34.30
C ALA A 110 -4.76 -0.06 34.10
N GLY A 111 -5.74 -0.87 33.71
CA GLY A 111 -7.13 -0.42 33.49
C GLY A 111 -7.36 0.46 32.25
N LYS A 112 -6.37 0.61 31.36
CA LYS A 112 -6.50 1.37 30.11
C LYS A 112 -6.24 0.46 28.89
N PRO A 113 -6.82 0.75 27.72
CA PRO A 113 -6.57 -0.02 26.51
C PRO A 113 -5.11 0.14 26.06
N ARG A 114 -4.59 -0.89 25.38
CA ARG A 114 -3.26 -0.88 24.75
C ARG A 114 -3.21 0.22 23.68
N ARG A 115 -2.12 0.99 23.63
CA ARG A 115 -1.94 2.08 22.64
C ARG A 115 -0.55 2.06 22.03
N THR A 116 -0.43 2.24 20.73
CA THR A 116 0.87 2.37 20.06
C THR A 116 1.48 3.75 20.35
N ILE A 117 2.71 3.78 20.87
CA ILE A 117 3.50 5.01 21.10
C ILE A 117 4.30 5.37 19.84
N GLY A 118 4.81 4.36 19.14
CA GLY A 118 5.65 4.56 17.97
C GLY A 118 5.70 3.34 17.08
N GLN A 119 6.12 3.55 15.84
CA GLN A 119 6.26 2.52 14.84
C GLN A 119 7.39 2.89 13.88
N ARG A 120 8.25 1.93 13.54
CA ARG A 120 9.30 2.11 12.54
C ARG A 120 9.40 0.91 11.63
N ARG A 121 9.66 1.21 10.36
CA ARG A 121 9.94 0.24 9.32
C ARG A 121 11.34 0.52 8.78
N LEU A 122 12.24 -0.45 8.92
CA LEU A 122 13.65 -0.35 8.51
C LEU A 122 14.11 -1.66 7.89
N ASN A 123 15.30 -1.63 7.27
CA ASN A 123 15.94 -2.86 6.81
C ASN A 123 16.26 -3.76 8.03
N ALA A 124 15.97 -5.05 7.93
CA ALA A 124 16.14 -6.01 9.02
C ALA A 124 17.54 -6.01 9.69
N PRO A 125 18.67 -5.87 8.94
CA PRO A 125 19.99 -5.79 9.56
C PRO A 125 20.20 -4.59 10.50
N LEU A 126 19.39 -3.53 10.40
CA LEU A 126 19.46 -2.38 11.31
C LEU A 126 18.86 -2.68 12.68
N TYR A 127 18.10 -3.77 12.82
CA TYR A 127 17.58 -4.27 14.08
C TYR A 127 18.44 -5.39 14.70
N ALA A 128 19.66 -5.59 14.18
CA ALA A 128 20.60 -6.54 14.77
C ALA A 128 20.91 -6.15 16.24
N PRO A 129 21.04 -7.12 17.17
CA PRO A 129 21.18 -6.83 18.61
C PRO A 129 22.36 -5.93 19.00
N ASP A 130 23.41 -5.93 18.19
CA ASP A 130 24.60 -5.08 18.35
C ASP A 130 24.37 -3.64 17.90
N ARG A 131 23.45 -3.41 16.96
CA ARG A 131 23.19 -2.11 16.32
C ARG A 131 21.93 -1.42 16.80
N TYR A 132 21.02 -2.18 17.40
CA TYR A 132 19.71 -1.70 17.78
C TYR A 132 19.50 -1.74 19.28
N ARG A 133 19.12 -0.59 19.83
CA ARG A 133 18.72 -0.45 21.22
C ARG A 133 17.51 0.45 21.30
N TRP A 134 16.63 0.16 22.24
CA TRP A 134 15.56 1.05 22.61
C TRP A 134 15.54 1.23 24.13
N LYS A 135 14.95 2.32 24.61
CA LYS A 135 14.73 2.62 26.02
C LYS A 135 13.38 3.30 26.16
N ALA A 136 12.63 2.95 27.20
CA ALA A 136 11.45 3.69 27.63
C ALA A 136 11.68 4.22 29.05
N GLU A 137 11.24 5.45 29.30
CA GLU A 137 11.36 6.12 30.61
C GLU A 137 10.17 7.05 30.85
N MET A 138 9.84 7.32 32.12
CA MET A 138 8.84 8.31 32.49
C MET A 138 9.46 9.69 32.57
N VAL A 139 8.90 10.66 31.85
CA VAL A 139 9.31 12.07 31.88
C VAL A 139 8.05 12.92 31.96
N GLU A 140 7.96 13.76 33.00
CA GLU A 140 6.81 14.67 33.21
C GLU A 140 5.45 13.96 33.20
N GLY A 141 5.41 12.69 33.64
CA GLY A 141 4.19 11.88 33.68
C GLY A 141 3.83 11.18 32.36
N PHE A 142 4.67 11.28 31.32
CA PHE A 142 4.48 10.62 30.03
C PHE A 142 5.59 9.61 29.77
N VAL A 143 5.26 8.52 29.07
CA VAL A 143 6.28 7.58 28.59
C VAL A 143 7.01 8.19 27.39
N HIS A 144 8.33 8.29 27.50
CA HIS A 144 9.24 8.68 26.43
C HIS A 144 10.00 7.44 25.95
N LEU A 145 9.93 7.18 24.64
CA LEU A 145 10.60 6.08 23.98
C LEU A 145 11.72 6.63 23.12
N THR A 146 12.95 6.16 23.35
CA THR A 146 14.10 6.46 22.50
C THR A 146 14.59 5.19 21.81
N ILE A 147 14.78 5.26 20.50
CA ILE A 147 15.29 4.18 19.66
C ILE A 147 16.60 4.64 19.02
N GLN A 148 17.62 3.81 19.14
CA GLN A 148 18.94 3.99 18.56
C GLN A 148 19.22 2.85 17.60
N ASN A 149 19.63 3.20 16.39
CA ASN A 149 20.11 2.29 15.36
C ASN A 149 21.44 2.84 14.85
N ASP A 150 22.48 2.01 14.73
CA ASP A 150 23.76 2.46 14.18
C ASP A 150 23.59 3.03 12.76
N GLY A 151 24.13 4.23 12.53
CA GLY A 151 24.08 4.91 11.23
C GLY A 151 22.75 5.58 10.90
N ILE A 152 21.82 5.69 11.86
CA ILE A 152 20.53 6.38 11.69
C ILE A 152 20.29 7.29 12.88
N ASP A 153 19.75 8.48 12.62
CA ASP A 153 19.38 9.41 13.69
C ASP A 153 18.43 8.75 14.71
N PRO A 154 18.66 8.95 16.02
CA PRO A 154 17.80 8.40 17.05
C PRO A 154 16.35 8.86 16.88
N ALA A 155 15.42 7.91 16.89
CA ALA A 155 14.00 8.23 16.89
C ALA A 155 13.51 8.40 18.32
N ARG A 156 12.71 9.44 18.56
CA ARG A 156 12.10 9.72 19.86
C ARG A 156 10.60 9.80 19.68
N PHE A 157 9.89 9.02 20.48
CA PHE A 157 8.43 9.04 20.53
C PHE A 157 8.00 9.40 21.94
N ARG A 158 6.95 10.21 22.04
CA ARG A 158 6.31 10.59 23.29
C ARG A 158 4.91 10.01 23.29
N GLU A 159 4.49 9.47 24.42
CA GLU A 159 3.10 9.13 24.66
C GLU A 159 2.23 10.38 24.50
N ASP A 160 1.28 10.33 23.57
CA ASP A 160 0.22 11.31 23.47
C ASP A 160 -0.64 11.32 24.74
N PRO A 161 -1.13 12.49 25.18
CA PRO A 161 -2.05 12.56 26.30
C PRO A 161 -3.26 11.63 26.07
N PRO A 162 -3.83 11.09 27.16
CA PRO A 162 -5.04 10.31 27.05
C PRO A 162 -6.18 11.22 26.57
N PRO A 163 -7.10 10.71 25.72
CA PRO A 163 -8.12 11.52 25.05
C PRO A 163 -9.16 12.13 26.01
N ASP A 164 -9.10 11.82 27.31
CA ASP A 164 -9.96 12.33 28.37
C ASP A 164 -9.44 13.64 29.01
N ARG A 165 -8.35 14.22 28.48
CA ARG A 165 -7.71 15.46 29.00
C ARG A 165 -7.72 16.66 28.04
N GLU A 166 -8.58 16.67 27.01
CA GLU A 166 -8.78 17.83 26.13
C GLU A 166 -9.80 18.83 26.69
#